data_AF-A0A9W9C849-F1
#
_entry.id   AF-A0A9W9C849-F1
#
_cell.length_a   1.000
_cell.length_b   1.000
_cell.length_c   1.000
_cell.angle_alpha   90.00
_cell.angle_beta   90.00
_cell.angle_gamma   90.00
#
_symmetry.space_group_name_H-M   'P 1'
#
loop_
_entity.id
_entity.type
_entity.pdbx_description
1 polymer ?
#
loop_
_entity_poly.entity_id
_entity_poly.type
_entity_poly.pdbx_seq_one_letter_code
_entity_poly.pdbx_strand_id
1 'polypeptide(L)'
;MPSVRDILLPPELTDFFFPDNDETEVFPAIFLYTIWPILLVLIYPTLCVVFLIEGIVEVVFVCWLKTRRLLRHQYLSAEREPLLVQENRIEHAIRPRPLETGGYLAIDIAAVDISTLKNGALIPSLPRRFIQFPVEDPFQVAVLSWRWDFSQSNASSSDRSLNVGHAIKYAKAHGILFLFIDIISLDQTLPTGELIQHVARFGDLYTTIPVIVAYDDIRLDFDYIMLRPWIFSEIKKLLYNPYKIVYVGHLRQGTYVHKSVLHWWLGRVPRSRMTETSFVEQLRKVWVADFVTPVLELLNGHISMADIHDFKFIIPPLWGIFTAAESLPPSDYLLTVALLLSASSYGRTREYVVEGAFLTLPYTKFQIKSLVTNKERTITDMDEFMVKRVEHTEVHEICAGSVKLATFEYRHERWRKSLVPRYTVTLAPDMEKGIFAMLELGPEARSLYLGLEIERVAMLGDHDSIRNLNVAVVEQ
;
A
#
# COMPACT_ATOMS: atom_id res chain seq x y z
N MET A 1 29.48 -50.26 38.31
CA MET A 1 30.07 -48.95 37.97
C MET A 1 29.10 -48.28 37.00
N PRO A 2 28.65 -47.04 37.26
CA PRO A 2 27.78 -46.33 36.30
C PRO A 2 28.55 -46.12 35.00
N SER A 3 27.84 -46.22 33.87
CA SER A 3 28.47 -46.09 32.55
C SER A 3 28.82 -44.63 32.31
N VAL A 4 29.89 -44.36 31.55
CA VAL A 4 30.34 -42.99 31.23
C VAL A 4 29.25 -42.15 30.52
N ARG A 5 28.18 -42.79 30.02
CA ARG A 5 27.04 -42.12 29.39
C ARG A 5 26.19 -41.31 30.39
N ASP A 6 26.19 -41.67 31.67
CA ASP A 6 25.23 -41.12 32.64
C ASP A 6 25.69 -39.79 33.31
N ILE A 7 26.86 -39.25 32.92
CA ILE A 7 27.49 -38.13 33.64
C ILE A 7 27.41 -36.78 32.88
N LEU A 8 27.08 -36.77 31.58
CA LEU A 8 27.43 -35.58 30.76
C LEU A 8 26.29 -34.87 30.02
N LEU A 9 25.06 -35.40 29.92
CA LEU A 9 23.96 -34.69 29.25
C LEU A 9 22.60 -34.91 29.93
N PRO A 10 21.67 -33.93 29.88
CA PRO A 10 20.28 -34.12 30.30
C PRO A 10 19.61 -35.21 29.44
N PRO A 11 18.82 -36.12 30.05
CA PRO A 11 18.24 -37.27 29.36
C PRO A 11 17.39 -36.89 28.13
N GLU A 12 16.76 -35.71 28.15
CA GLU A 12 15.90 -35.21 27.07
C GLU A 12 16.64 -34.91 25.75
N LEU A 13 17.95 -34.65 25.80
CA LEU A 13 18.78 -34.42 24.60
C LEU A 13 19.36 -35.72 24.05
N THR A 14 19.57 -36.73 24.90
CA THR A 14 20.13 -38.02 24.50
C THR A 14 19.18 -38.78 23.57
N ASP A 15 17.88 -38.75 23.85
CA ASP A 15 16.88 -39.48 23.07
C ASP A 15 16.59 -38.83 21.70
N PHE A 16 16.88 -37.54 21.54
CA PHE A 16 16.68 -36.83 20.27
C PHE A 16 17.77 -37.15 19.24
N PHE A 17 18.99 -37.44 19.71
CA PHE A 17 20.14 -37.65 18.84
C PHE A 17 20.50 -39.12 18.60
N PHE A 18 19.99 -40.05 19.42
CA PHE A 18 20.39 -41.48 19.37
C PHE A 18 19.20 -42.43 19.48
N PRO A 19 18.30 -42.49 18.48
CA PRO A 19 17.22 -43.47 18.46
C PRO A 19 17.74 -44.83 17.98
N ASP A 20 17.87 -45.77 18.92
CA ASP A 20 18.05 -47.21 18.73
C ASP A 20 19.26 -47.73 17.90
N ASN A 21 20.29 -48.16 18.65
CA ASN A 21 21.18 -49.31 18.39
C ASN A 21 21.72 -49.56 16.96
N ASP A 22 22.13 -48.53 16.23
CA ASP A 22 22.98 -48.70 15.05
C ASP A 22 24.44 -48.35 15.40
N GLU A 23 25.33 -49.35 15.45
CA GLU A 23 26.75 -49.19 15.81
C GLU A 23 27.59 -48.44 14.75
N THR A 24 26.94 -47.82 13.75
CA THR A 24 27.58 -46.96 12.75
C THR A 24 27.75 -45.50 13.18
N GLU A 25 27.33 -45.14 14.41
CA GLU A 25 27.28 -43.77 14.93
C GLU A 25 28.54 -43.25 15.67
N VAL A 26 29.74 -43.73 15.31
CA VAL A 26 30.98 -43.08 15.81
C VAL A 26 31.27 -41.76 15.07
N PHE A 27 30.70 -41.59 13.87
CA PHE A 27 30.97 -40.44 13.00
C PHE A 27 30.33 -39.10 13.45
N PRO A 28 29.06 -39.05 13.92
CA PRO A 28 28.43 -37.79 14.34
C PRO A 28 29.05 -37.20 15.60
N ALA A 29 29.44 -38.05 16.55
CA ALA A 29 30.07 -37.60 17.80
C ALA A 29 31.45 -37.00 17.55
N ILE A 30 32.30 -37.60 16.71
CA ILE A 30 33.60 -37.02 16.35
C ILE A 30 33.40 -35.69 15.62
N PHE A 31 32.44 -35.60 14.69
CA PHE A 31 32.13 -34.35 13.98
C PHE A 31 31.68 -33.24 14.95
N LEU A 32 30.76 -33.53 15.87
CA LEU A 32 30.32 -32.57 16.89
C LEU A 32 31.43 -32.18 17.87
N TYR A 33 32.29 -33.10 18.31
CA TYR A 33 33.29 -32.77 19.33
C TYR A 33 34.59 -32.18 18.76
N THR A 34 34.95 -32.48 17.52
CA THR A 34 36.19 -31.95 16.92
C THR A 34 35.96 -30.78 15.98
N ILE A 35 34.89 -30.80 15.18
CA ILE A 35 34.65 -29.77 14.17
C ILE A 35 33.85 -28.61 14.74
N TRP A 36 32.96 -28.83 15.72
CA TRP A 36 32.19 -27.73 16.34
C TRP A 36 33.05 -26.67 17.05
N PRO A 37 34.09 -27.02 17.84
CA PRO A 37 34.97 -26.01 18.43
C PRO A 37 35.77 -25.25 17.37
N ILE A 38 36.18 -25.93 16.29
CA ILE A 38 36.89 -25.30 15.16
C ILE A 38 35.96 -24.34 14.40
N LEU A 39 34.72 -24.76 14.14
CA LEU A 39 33.67 -23.91 13.57
C LEU A 39 33.38 -22.72 14.48
N LEU A 40 33.29 -22.89 15.79
CA LEU A 40 33.14 -21.79 16.75
C LEU A 40 34.32 -20.82 16.68
N VAL A 41 35.56 -21.33 16.65
CA VAL A 41 36.78 -20.51 16.58
C VAL A 41 36.91 -19.79 15.23
N LEU A 42 36.38 -20.34 14.14
CA LEU A 42 36.44 -19.71 12.82
C LEU A 42 35.25 -18.79 12.54
N ILE A 43 34.04 -19.19 12.91
CA ILE A 43 32.80 -18.45 12.68
C ILE A 43 32.70 -17.27 13.63
N TYR A 44 33.07 -17.43 14.91
CA TYR A 44 32.87 -16.38 15.91
C TYR A 44 33.68 -15.10 15.62
N PRO A 45 34.97 -15.15 15.25
CA PRO A 45 35.70 -13.95 14.85
C PRO A 45 35.14 -13.34 13.56
N THR A 46 34.71 -14.18 12.61
CA THR A 46 34.13 -13.71 11.35
C THR A 46 32.81 -12.98 11.62
N LEU A 47 31.94 -13.52 12.47
CA LEU A 47 30.72 -12.85 12.94
C LEU A 47 31.04 -11.57 13.71
N CYS A 48 32.04 -11.57 14.61
CA CYS A 48 32.48 -10.37 15.31
C CYS A 48 32.96 -9.28 14.35
N VAL A 49 33.70 -9.64 13.30
CA VAL A 49 34.14 -8.69 12.26
C VAL A 49 32.94 -8.18 11.46
N VAL A 50 31.99 -9.04 11.10
CA VAL A 50 30.75 -8.62 10.42
C VAL A 50 29.95 -7.65 11.30
N PHE A 51 29.75 -7.96 12.59
CA PHE A 51 29.06 -7.07 13.53
C PHE A 51 29.81 -5.76 13.76
N LEU A 52 31.15 -5.80 13.80
CA LEU A 52 31.98 -4.59 13.91
C LEU A 52 31.83 -3.70 12.68
N ILE A 53 31.91 -4.28 11.47
CA ILE A 53 31.73 -3.56 10.20
C ILE A 53 30.31 -2.99 10.12
N GLU A 54 29.28 -3.76 10.44
CA GLU A 54 27.90 -3.26 10.46
C GLU A 54 27.72 -2.14 11.48
N GLY A 55 28.27 -2.27 12.69
CA GLY A 55 28.25 -1.22 13.70
C GLY A 55 28.94 0.06 13.23
N ILE A 56 30.09 -0.06 12.56
CA ILE A 56 30.79 1.09 11.95
C ILE A 56 29.94 1.71 10.85
N VAL A 57 29.36 0.91 9.94
CA VAL A 57 28.49 1.40 8.86
C VAL A 57 27.27 2.13 9.43
N GLU A 58 26.66 1.62 10.49
CA GLU A 58 25.51 2.27 11.14
C GLU A 58 25.91 3.59 11.80
N VAL A 59 27.05 3.64 12.49
CA VAL A 59 27.58 4.89 13.06
C VAL A 59 27.88 5.91 11.96
N VAL A 60 28.55 5.49 10.88
CA VAL A 60 28.85 6.35 9.72
C VAL A 60 27.57 6.85 9.07
N PHE A 61 26.56 5.99 8.89
CA PHE A 61 25.28 6.34 8.31
C PHE A 61 24.48 7.34 9.16
N VAL A 62 24.43 7.12 10.49
CA VAL A 62 23.79 8.05 11.44
C VAL A 62 24.50 9.40 11.45
N CYS A 63 25.84 9.39 11.46
CA CYS A 63 26.65 10.61 11.33
C CYS A 63 26.37 11.32 10.00
N TRP A 64 26.34 10.60 8.88
CA TRP A 64 26.05 11.15 7.56
C TRP A 64 24.64 11.77 7.48
N LEU A 65 23.61 11.10 8.01
CA LEU A 65 22.25 11.62 8.07
C LEU A 65 22.16 12.90 8.92
N LYS A 66 22.83 12.95 10.07
CA LYS A 66 22.91 14.16 10.91
C LYS A 66 23.60 15.30 10.16
N THR A 67 24.74 15.05 9.53
CA THR A 67 25.47 16.07 8.75
C THR A 67 24.64 16.56 7.57
N ARG A 68 23.91 15.66 6.88
CA ARG A 68 23.04 16.02 5.74
C ARG A 68 21.82 16.84 6.18
N ARG A 69 21.25 16.58 7.37
CA ARG A 69 20.21 17.43 7.96
C ARG A 69 20.72 18.84 8.28
N LEU A 70 21.94 18.94 8.84
CA LEU A 70 22.57 20.22 9.13
C LEU A 70 22.87 21.02 7.84
N LEU A 71 23.38 20.35 6.81
CA LEU A 71 23.64 20.96 5.50
C LEU A 71 22.36 21.43 4.79
N ARG A 72 21.25 20.67 4.87
CA ARG A 72 19.96 21.12 4.34
C ARG A 72 19.42 22.36 5.06
N HIS A 73 19.63 22.47 6.37
CA HIS A 73 19.21 23.65 7.12
C HIS A 73 20.03 24.90 6.76
N GLN A 74 21.31 24.75 6.42
CA GLN A 74 22.12 25.88 5.96
C GLN A 74 21.80 26.32 4.52
N TYR A 75 21.51 25.37 3.62
CA TYR A 75 21.21 25.71 2.21
C TYR A 75 19.83 26.37 2.04
N LEU A 76 18.84 26.02 2.87
CA LEU A 76 17.52 26.63 2.84
C LEU A 76 17.48 28.06 3.43
N SER A 77 18.56 28.52 4.07
CA SER A 77 18.63 29.86 4.66
C SER A 77 19.32 30.89 3.76
N ALA A 78 19.94 30.48 2.65
CA ALA A 78 20.80 31.35 1.84
C ALA A 78 20.23 31.77 0.47
N GLU A 79 19.23 31.07 -0.07
CA GLU A 79 18.63 31.43 -1.35
C GLU A 79 17.11 31.25 -1.32
N ARG A 80 16.39 32.35 -1.08
CA ARG A 80 15.07 32.60 -1.68
C ARG A 80 14.74 34.08 -1.53
N GLU A 81 15.03 34.84 -2.59
CA GLU A 81 14.16 35.94 -2.95
C GLU A 81 12.76 35.37 -3.27
N PRO A 82 11.68 35.93 -2.72
CA PRO A 82 10.34 35.41 -2.94
C PRO A 82 9.84 35.80 -4.33
N LEU A 83 9.79 34.83 -5.24
CA LEU A 83 8.93 34.91 -6.41
C LEU A 83 7.47 34.86 -5.92
N LEU A 84 6.86 36.02 -5.80
CA LEU A 84 5.43 36.26 -5.62
C LEU A 84 4.64 35.66 -6.79
N VAL A 85 4.41 34.35 -6.76
CA VAL A 85 3.46 33.67 -7.64
C VAL A 85 2.48 32.88 -6.77
N GLN A 86 1.32 33.49 -6.54
CA GLN A 86 0.02 32.85 -6.34
C GLN A 86 -0.16 31.82 -5.18
N GLU A 87 0.46 32.01 -4.02
CA GLU A 87 0.17 31.22 -2.81
C GLU A 87 -1.30 31.33 -2.33
N ASN A 88 -2.00 32.42 -2.66
CA ASN A 88 -3.37 32.65 -2.20
C ASN A 88 -4.45 31.73 -2.80
N ARG A 89 -4.15 30.92 -3.82
CA ARG A 89 -5.15 30.01 -4.42
C ARG A 89 -5.21 28.62 -3.78
N ILE A 90 -4.14 28.16 -3.14
CA ILE A 90 -4.07 26.78 -2.61
C ILE A 90 -4.35 26.76 -1.09
N GLU A 91 -4.00 27.81 -0.34
CA GLU A 91 -4.29 27.88 1.10
C GLU A 91 -5.80 27.85 1.43
N HIS A 92 -6.67 28.24 0.48
CA HIS A 92 -8.12 28.12 0.64
C HIS A 92 -8.68 26.71 0.38
N ALA A 93 -7.94 25.83 -0.29
CA ALA A 93 -8.42 24.47 -0.62
C ALA A 93 -8.12 23.43 0.47
N ILE A 94 -7.20 23.73 1.41
CA ILE A 94 -6.75 22.80 2.46
C ILE A 94 -7.16 23.33 3.85
N ARG A 95 -8.39 23.83 3.98
CA ARG A 95 -9.02 23.87 5.30
C ARG A 95 -9.76 22.55 5.48
N PRO A 96 -9.51 21.79 6.57
CA PRO A 96 -10.33 20.64 6.90
C PRO A 96 -11.79 21.08 6.86
N ARG A 97 -12.62 20.42 6.05
CA ARG A 97 -14.06 20.68 6.11
C ARG A 97 -14.48 20.39 7.55
N PRO A 98 -15.15 21.32 8.23
CA PRO A 98 -15.70 21.02 9.55
C PRO A 98 -16.62 19.80 9.37
N LEU A 99 -16.44 18.80 10.24
CA LEU A 99 -17.24 17.59 10.18
C LEU A 99 -18.71 17.99 10.27
N GLU A 100 -19.52 17.63 9.27
CA GLU A 100 -20.96 17.91 9.32
C GLU A 100 -21.57 17.22 10.54
N THR A 101 -22.50 17.89 11.20
CA THR A 101 -23.25 17.34 12.34
C THR A 101 -23.95 16.05 11.93
N GLY A 102 -23.47 14.93 12.45
CA GLY A 102 -23.94 13.59 12.13
C GLY A 102 -23.51 12.60 13.22
N GLY A 103 -23.98 11.37 13.15
CA GLY A 103 -23.55 10.33 14.09
C GLY A 103 -23.43 8.98 13.41
N TYR A 104 -22.55 8.14 13.94
CA TYR A 104 -22.23 6.83 13.39
C TYR A 104 -22.34 5.77 14.48
N LEU A 105 -22.69 4.55 14.07
CA LEU A 105 -22.50 3.38 14.93
C LEU A 105 -21.01 3.07 15.03
N ALA A 106 -20.51 2.89 16.24
CA ALA A 106 -19.14 2.50 16.55
C ALA A 106 -19.12 1.29 17.46
N ILE A 107 -17.98 0.58 17.51
CA ILE A 107 -17.74 -0.46 18.50
C ILE A 107 -17.48 0.20 19.87
N ASP A 108 -18.18 -0.25 20.91
CA ASP A 108 -17.89 0.13 22.30
C ASP A 108 -16.72 -0.72 22.83
N ILE A 109 -15.52 -0.14 22.86
CA ILE A 109 -14.28 -0.87 23.19
C ILE A 109 -14.26 -1.31 24.65
N ALA A 110 -14.88 -0.54 25.56
CA ALA A 110 -14.91 -0.89 26.97
C ALA A 110 -15.70 -2.20 27.18
N ALA A 111 -16.80 -2.36 26.45
CA ALA A 111 -17.69 -3.53 26.52
C ALA A 111 -17.13 -4.80 25.86
N VAL A 112 -16.05 -4.72 25.06
CA VAL A 112 -15.46 -5.92 24.43
C VAL A 112 -14.61 -6.72 25.41
N ASP A 113 -14.93 -8.00 25.58
CA ASP A 113 -14.05 -8.95 26.29
C ASP A 113 -12.88 -9.38 25.38
N ILE A 114 -11.66 -8.99 25.75
CA ILE A 114 -10.43 -9.29 25.00
C ILE A 114 -10.19 -10.81 24.90
N SER A 115 -10.64 -11.59 25.88
CA SER A 115 -10.44 -13.05 25.88
C SER A 115 -11.09 -13.72 24.66
N THR A 116 -12.18 -13.12 24.15
CA THR A 116 -12.93 -13.61 22.98
C THR A 116 -12.24 -13.33 21.64
N LEU A 117 -11.20 -12.49 21.64
CA LEU A 117 -10.49 -12.01 20.44
C LEU A 117 -9.24 -12.86 20.11
N LYS A 118 -9.02 -14.00 20.79
CA LYS A 118 -7.85 -14.85 20.56
C LYS A 118 -7.69 -15.28 19.10
N ASN A 119 -8.82 -15.57 18.44
CA ASN A 119 -8.87 -16.02 17.05
C ASN A 119 -9.50 -14.95 16.13
N GLY A 120 -9.37 -13.68 16.48
CA GLY A 120 -9.98 -12.56 15.75
C GLY A 120 -11.39 -12.20 16.25
N ALA A 121 -11.87 -11.05 15.79
CA ALA A 121 -13.15 -10.46 16.15
C ALA A 121 -14.27 -10.92 15.22
N LEU A 122 -15.37 -11.41 15.78
CA LEU A 122 -16.61 -11.67 15.06
C LEU A 122 -17.40 -10.36 14.95
N ILE A 123 -17.33 -9.67 13.82
CA ILE A 123 -17.87 -8.30 13.65
C ILE A 123 -19.37 -8.20 14.01
N PRO A 124 -20.26 -9.12 13.60
CA PRO A 124 -21.67 -9.06 13.96
C PRO A 124 -21.95 -9.07 15.47
N SER A 125 -21.10 -9.70 16.27
CA SER A 125 -21.31 -9.83 17.73
C SER A 125 -20.65 -8.73 18.56
N LEU A 126 -19.92 -7.79 17.94
CA LEU A 126 -19.26 -6.72 18.68
C LEU A 126 -20.31 -5.75 19.28
N PRO A 127 -20.13 -5.29 20.52
CA PRO A 127 -21.02 -4.30 21.15
C PRO A 127 -20.93 -2.98 20.41
N ARG A 128 -22.08 -2.35 20.15
CA ARG A 128 -22.18 -1.14 19.33
C ARG A 128 -22.84 -0.01 20.09
N ARG A 129 -22.41 1.21 19.82
CA ARG A 129 -23.02 2.43 20.35
C ARG A 129 -23.06 3.51 19.28
N PHE A 130 -24.16 4.27 19.26
CA PHE A 130 -24.28 5.42 18.39
C PHE A 130 -23.53 6.61 19.00
N ILE A 131 -22.64 7.23 18.22
CA ILE A 131 -21.80 8.36 18.64
C ILE A 131 -22.09 9.55 17.74
N GLN A 132 -22.37 10.70 18.36
CA GLN A 132 -22.60 11.97 17.65
C GLN A 132 -21.29 12.74 17.49
N PHE A 133 -21.18 13.50 16.40
CA PHE A 133 -20.06 14.38 16.10
C PHE A 133 -20.47 15.87 16.12
N PRO A 134 -19.53 16.78 16.44
CA PRO A 134 -18.15 16.50 16.86
C PRO A 134 -18.07 15.87 18.25
N VAL A 135 -17.08 15.01 18.48
CA VAL A 135 -16.80 14.45 19.81
C VAL A 135 -16.01 15.46 20.65
N GLU A 136 -16.23 15.46 21.98
CA GLU A 136 -15.54 16.38 22.88
C GLU A 136 -14.01 16.18 22.89
N ASP A 137 -13.57 14.92 22.92
CA ASP A 137 -12.17 14.53 22.88
C ASP A 137 -11.91 13.57 21.69
N PRO A 138 -11.19 14.02 20.65
CA PRO A 138 -10.89 13.19 19.49
C PRO A 138 -9.97 12.00 19.83
N PHE A 139 -9.24 12.01 20.96
CA PHE A 139 -8.39 10.88 21.37
C PHE A 139 -9.18 9.72 21.98
N GLN A 140 -10.45 9.92 22.34
CA GLN A 140 -11.33 8.84 22.81
C GLN A 140 -11.94 8.03 21.68
N VAL A 141 -11.73 8.45 20.43
CA VAL A 141 -12.26 7.76 19.26
C VAL A 141 -11.16 7.46 18.26
N ALA A 142 -11.37 6.44 17.44
CA ALA A 142 -10.55 6.20 16.26
C ALA A 142 -11.39 5.61 15.13
N VAL A 143 -10.96 5.84 13.90
CA VAL A 143 -11.44 5.09 12.73
C VAL A 143 -10.44 4.00 12.38
N LEU A 144 -10.94 2.81 12.04
CA LEU A 144 -10.13 1.70 11.58
C LEU A 144 -10.12 1.66 10.04
N SER A 145 -8.94 1.86 9.46
CA SER A 145 -8.63 1.55 8.07
C SER A 145 -8.29 0.06 7.97
N TRP A 146 -9.19 -0.72 7.41
CA TRP A 146 -9.06 -2.18 7.29
C TRP A 146 -9.88 -2.69 6.12
N ARG A 147 -9.44 -3.78 5.46
CA ARG A 147 -10.25 -4.50 4.46
C ARG A 147 -10.14 -6.01 4.63
N TRP A 148 -11.32 -6.63 4.81
CA TRP A 148 -11.68 -8.06 4.72
C TRP A 148 -10.50 -9.04 4.64
N ASP A 149 -9.91 -9.36 5.80
CA ASP A 149 -8.95 -10.46 6.02
C ASP A 149 -9.64 -11.79 6.35
N PHE A 150 -10.96 -11.87 6.17
CA PHE A 150 -11.70 -13.10 6.42
C PHE A 150 -11.16 -14.24 5.55
N SER A 151 -10.98 -15.38 6.19
CA SER A 151 -10.65 -16.65 5.56
C SER A 151 -11.77 -17.05 4.58
N GLN A 152 -11.47 -17.15 3.28
CA GLN A 152 -12.20 -18.06 2.38
C GLN A 152 -11.24 -19.25 2.20
N SER A 153 -11.62 -20.51 2.38
CA SER A 153 -12.87 -21.21 2.10
C SER A 153 -12.94 -22.53 2.88
N ASN A 154 -14.17 -22.95 3.21
CA ASN A 154 -14.61 -24.24 3.77
C ASN A 154 -14.83 -24.27 5.29
N ALA A 155 -16.09 -24.51 5.66
CA ALA A 155 -16.63 -24.82 7.00
C ALA A 155 -16.76 -23.65 7.98
N SER A 156 -17.97 -23.04 7.98
CA SER A 156 -18.77 -22.67 9.17
C SER A 156 -18.14 -21.83 10.29
N SER A 157 -16.96 -21.23 10.09
CA SER A 157 -16.21 -20.48 11.12
C SER A 157 -15.49 -19.22 10.62
N SER A 158 -15.78 -18.74 9.40
CA SER A 158 -14.97 -17.76 8.65
C SER A 158 -15.19 -16.27 8.94
N ASP A 159 -16.14 -15.86 9.78
CA ASP A 159 -16.51 -14.43 9.94
C ASP A 159 -15.67 -13.67 10.98
N ARG A 160 -14.48 -14.20 11.34
CA ARG A 160 -13.57 -13.58 12.29
C ARG A 160 -12.43 -12.84 11.59
N SER A 161 -12.23 -11.59 11.95
CA SER A 161 -11.12 -10.76 11.47
C SER A 161 -10.02 -10.67 12.53
N LEU A 162 -8.80 -11.09 12.19
CA LEU A 162 -7.64 -10.93 13.06
C LEU A 162 -7.23 -9.47 13.15
N ASN A 163 -7.23 -8.76 12.03
CA ASN A 163 -6.94 -7.33 11.97
C ASN A 163 -7.86 -6.51 12.90
N VAL A 164 -9.18 -6.73 12.85
CA VAL A 164 -10.12 -6.04 13.75
C VAL A 164 -9.87 -6.42 15.21
N GLY A 165 -9.58 -7.70 15.50
CA GLY A 165 -9.25 -8.15 16.86
C GLY A 165 -8.02 -7.47 17.44
N HIS A 166 -6.96 -7.31 16.65
CA HIS A 166 -5.74 -6.60 17.04
C HIS A 166 -5.95 -5.09 17.17
N ALA A 167 -6.73 -4.48 16.28
CA ALA A 167 -7.12 -3.08 16.39
C ALA A 167 -7.89 -2.80 17.69
N ILE A 168 -8.84 -3.67 18.08
CA ILE A 168 -9.58 -3.54 19.34
C ILE A 168 -8.65 -3.67 20.56
N LYS A 169 -7.73 -4.65 20.55
CA LYS A 169 -6.72 -4.81 21.61
C LYS A 169 -5.86 -3.54 21.75
N TYR A 170 -5.42 -2.98 20.63
CA TYR A 170 -4.67 -1.73 20.60
C TYR A 170 -5.49 -0.58 21.20
N ALA A 171 -6.73 -0.41 20.72
CA ALA A 171 -7.64 0.64 21.17
C ALA A 171 -7.86 0.59 22.69
N LYS A 172 -8.15 -0.61 23.22
CA LYS A 172 -8.37 -0.83 24.65
C LYS A 172 -7.14 -0.50 25.50
N ALA A 173 -5.95 -0.88 25.03
CA ALA A 173 -4.69 -0.60 25.72
C ALA A 173 -4.32 0.90 25.73
N HIS A 174 -4.89 1.70 24.83
CA HIS A 174 -4.58 3.12 24.68
C HIS A 174 -5.74 4.05 25.08
N GLY A 175 -6.76 3.51 25.75
CA GLY A 175 -7.89 4.31 26.26
C GLY A 175 -8.84 4.83 25.18
N ILE A 176 -8.84 4.26 23.98
CA ILE A 176 -9.80 4.58 22.93
C ILE A 176 -11.13 3.89 23.30
N LEU A 177 -12.19 4.68 23.40
CA LEU A 177 -13.51 4.23 23.84
C LEU A 177 -14.37 3.72 22.69
N PHE A 178 -14.27 4.37 21.52
CA PHE A 178 -15.08 4.03 20.36
C PHE A 178 -14.24 3.83 19.10
N LEU A 179 -14.49 2.72 18.39
CA LEU A 179 -13.82 2.40 17.13
C LEU A 179 -14.84 2.34 15.99
N PHE A 180 -14.68 3.24 15.01
CA PHE A 180 -15.50 3.29 13.81
C PHE A 180 -14.94 2.31 12.76
N ILE A 181 -15.79 1.44 12.23
CA ILE A 181 -15.46 0.52 11.13
C ILE A 181 -16.54 0.63 10.07
N ASP A 182 -16.13 0.74 8.80
CA ASP A 182 -17.01 1.00 7.66
C ASP A 182 -18.23 0.07 7.60
N ILE A 183 -18.05 -1.24 7.75
CA ILE A 183 -19.11 -2.25 7.74
C ILE A 183 -20.13 -2.12 8.89
N ILE A 184 -19.80 -1.42 9.98
CA ILE A 184 -20.76 -1.12 11.07
C ILE A 184 -21.32 0.28 10.95
N SER A 185 -20.46 1.24 10.61
CA SER A 185 -20.77 2.66 10.65
C SER A 185 -21.59 3.12 9.44
N LEU A 186 -21.45 2.46 8.29
CA LEU A 186 -22.19 2.78 7.08
C LEU A 186 -23.46 1.93 6.96
N ASP A 187 -24.57 2.62 6.70
CA ASP A 187 -25.81 1.96 6.32
C ASP A 187 -25.79 1.61 4.82
N GLN A 188 -25.46 0.37 4.51
CA GLN A 188 -25.41 -0.14 3.13
C GLN A 188 -26.80 -0.36 2.50
N THR A 189 -27.89 -0.13 3.25
CA THR A 189 -29.26 -0.24 2.72
C THR A 189 -29.74 1.02 2.02
N LEU A 190 -28.96 2.11 2.11
CA LEU A 190 -29.28 3.39 1.49
C LEU A 190 -29.25 3.32 -0.05
N PRO A 191 -30.07 4.14 -0.75
CA PRO A 191 -29.97 4.32 -2.19
C PRO A 191 -28.56 4.77 -2.61
N THR A 192 -28.10 4.37 -3.80
CA THR A 192 -26.72 4.62 -4.26
C THR A 192 -26.27 6.08 -4.13
N GLY A 193 -27.10 7.05 -4.52
CA GLY A 193 -26.76 8.47 -4.42
C GLY A 193 -26.55 8.94 -2.97
N GLU A 194 -27.38 8.48 -2.04
CA GLU A 194 -27.26 8.78 -0.61
C GLU A 194 -26.07 8.03 0.01
N LEU A 195 -25.86 6.78 -0.39
CA LEU A 195 -24.73 5.97 0.06
C LEU A 195 -23.40 6.58 -0.37
N ILE A 196 -23.28 7.13 -1.59
CA ILE A 196 -22.06 7.83 -2.04
C ILE A 196 -21.73 9.01 -1.12
N GLN A 197 -22.73 9.82 -0.76
CA GLN A 197 -22.54 10.93 0.17
C GLN A 197 -22.18 10.43 1.57
N HIS A 198 -22.81 9.35 2.02
CA HIS A 198 -22.55 8.76 3.32
C HIS A 198 -21.13 8.19 3.42
N VAL A 199 -20.66 7.48 2.39
CA VAL A 199 -19.28 6.97 2.28
C VAL A 199 -18.28 8.12 2.22
N ALA A 200 -18.57 9.17 1.45
CA ALA A 200 -17.72 10.36 1.37
C ALA A 200 -17.54 11.01 2.75
N ARG A 201 -18.64 11.26 3.47
CA ARG A 201 -18.65 11.82 4.83
C ARG A 201 -17.92 10.93 5.83
N PHE A 202 -18.16 9.61 5.81
CA PHE A 202 -17.42 8.68 6.65
C PHE A 202 -15.92 8.74 6.35
N GLY A 203 -15.57 8.91 5.08
CA GLY A 203 -14.20 9.10 4.63
C GLY A 203 -13.51 10.32 5.26
N ASP A 204 -14.24 11.36 5.65
CA ASP A 204 -13.67 12.54 6.31
C ASP A 204 -13.09 12.19 7.68
N LEU A 205 -13.60 11.14 8.36
CA LEU A 205 -13.04 10.65 9.62
C LEU A 205 -11.56 10.27 9.51
N TYR A 206 -11.12 9.78 8.34
CA TYR A 206 -9.70 9.48 8.08
C TYR A 206 -8.81 10.71 8.06
N THR A 207 -9.38 11.92 8.07
CA THR A 207 -8.65 13.19 8.09
C THR A 207 -8.82 13.97 9.39
N THR A 208 -9.80 13.61 10.24
CA THR A 208 -10.22 14.44 11.38
C THR A 208 -10.11 13.77 12.75
N ILE A 209 -9.90 12.46 12.83
CA ILE A 209 -9.72 11.74 14.10
C ILE A 209 -8.54 10.76 14.01
N PRO A 210 -8.02 10.22 15.14
CA PRO A 210 -6.99 9.19 15.12
C PRO A 210 -7.36 7.99 14.25
N VAL A 211 -6.36 7.43 13.57
CA VAL A 211 -6.55 6.30 12.66
C VAL A 211 -5.72 5.12 13.11
N ILE A 212 -6.39 3.97 13.23
CA ILE A 212 -5.73 2.66 13.33
C ILE A 212 -5.78 2.03 11.95
N VAL A 213 -4.67 1.47 11.51
CA VAL A 213 -4.52 0.78 10.23
C VAL A 213 -4.19 -0.67 10.51
N ALA A 214 -4.93 -1.60 9.91
CA ALA A 214 -4.68 -3.03 10.03
C ALA A 214 -4.96 -3.70 8.68
N TYR A 215 -3.91 -4.12 7.99
CA TYR A 215 -3.99 -4.58 6.59
C TYR A 215 -3.38 -5.96 6.36
N ASP A 216 -2.90 -6.63 7.39
CA ASP A 216 -2.23 -7.93 7.23
C ASP A 216 -3.18 -8.95 6.56
N ASP A 217 -2.72 -9.62 5.50
CA ASP A 217 -3.45 -10.64 4.75
C ASP A 217 -2.46 -11.70 4.25
N ILE A 218 -2.56 -12.92 4.79
CA ILE A 218 -1.67 -14.04 4.45
C ILE A 218 -1.66 -14.42 2.96
N ARG A 219 -2.69 -14.00 2.21
CA ARG A 219 -2.91 -14.44 0.82
C ARG A 219 -2.18 -13.57 -0.21
N LEU A 220 -1.73 -12.38 0.19
CA LEU A 220 -1.13 -11.41 -0.73
C LEU A 220 0.15 -10.82 -0.14
N ASP A 221 1.07 -10.46 -1.02
CA ASP A 221 2.20 -9.64 -0.64
C ASP A 221 1.73 -8.25 -0.21
N PHE A 222 2.44 -7.66 0.75
CA PHE A 222 2.06 -6.39 1.35
C PHE A 222 1.97 -5.25 0.34
N ASP A 223 2.85 -5.26 -0.66
CA ASP A 223 2.84 -4.29 -1.76
C ASP A 223 1.52 -4.32 -2.53
N TYR A 224 0.99 -5.51 -2.83
CA TYR A 224 -0.30 -5.69 -3.50
C TYR A 224 -1.48 -5.36 -2.59
N ILE A 225 -1.39 -5.66 -1.28
CA ILE A 225 -2.41 -5.25 -0.31
C ILE A 225 -2.58 -3.72 -0.32
N MET A 226 -1.47 -2.98 -0.28
CA MET A 226 -1.47 -1.51 -0.25
C MET A 226 -1.97 -0.88 -1.55
N LEU A 227 -1.99 -1.64 -2.65
CA LEU A 227 -2.55 -1.23 -3.95
C LEU A 227 -4.04 -1.55 -4.10
N ARG A 228 -4.70 -2.25 -3.15
CA ARG A 228 -6.15 -2.46 -3.22
C ARG A 228 -6.88 -1.10 -3.26
N PRO A 229 -7.80 -0.85 -4.22
CA PRO A 229 -8.35 0.49 -4.46
C PRO A 229 -8.96 1.18 -3.23
N TRP A 230 -9.67 0.41 -2.39
CA TRP A 230 -10.22 0.92 -1.14
C TRP A 230 -9.14 1.34 -0.14
N ILE A 231 -8.14 0.48 0.10
CA ILE A 231 -7.01 0.77 1.00
C ILE A 231 -6.24 1.99 0.47
N PHE A 232 -5.96 2.01 -0.82
CA PHE A 232 -5.26 3.09 -1.50
C PHE A 232 -5.98 4.44 -1.30
N SER A 233 -7.31 4.44 -1.43
CA SER A 233 -8.13 5.63 -1.21
C SER A 233 -8.12 6.14 0.22
N GLU A 234 -8.16 5.24 1.20
CA GLU A 234 -8.12 5.63 2.60
C GLU A 234 -6.76 6.23 2.93
N ILE A 235 -5.68 5.57 2.51
CA ILE A 235 -4.31 6.06 2.67
C ILE A 235 -4.15 7.47 2.11
N LYS A 236 -4.68 7.74 0.91
CA LYS A 236 -4.65 9.09 0.32
C LYS A 236 -5.26 10.14 1.25
N LYS A 237 -6.36 9.82 1.95
CA LYS A 237 -6.96 10.71 2.95
C LYS A 237 -6.09 10.84 4.20
N LEU A 238 -5.42 9.76 4.64
CA LEU A 238 -4.51 9.79 5.80
C LEU A 238 -3.38 10.82 5.66
N LEU A 239 -2.99 11.21 4.44
CA LEU A 239 -1.98 12.25 4.21
C LEU A 239 -2.33 13.57 4.91
N TYR A 240 -3.62 13.88 5.00
CA TYR A 240 -4.13 15.13 5.59
C TYR A 240 -4.52 14.99 7.06
N ASN A 241 -4.30 13.81 7.67
CA ASN A 241 -4.66 13.58 9.05
C ASN A 241 -3.66 14.27 10.00
N PRO A 242 -4.10 15.17 10.90
CA PRO A 242 -3.23 15.85 11.85
C PRO A 242 -2.83 14.96 13.05
N TYR A 243 -3.53 13.84 13.25
CA TYR A 243 -3.28 12.89 14.32
C TYR A 243 -2.28 11.80 13.89
N LYS A 244 -1.85 11.03 14.88
CA LYS A 244 -0.93 9.93 14.67
C LYS A 244 -1.63 8.76 13.98
N ILE A 245 -1.08 8.31 12.85
CA ILE A 245 -1.52 7.09 12.17
C ILE A 245 -0.83 5.90 12.85
N VAL A 246 -1.59 4.89 13.26
CA VAL A 246 -1.04 3.71 13.94
C VAL A 246 -1.28 2.47 13.09
N TYR A 247 -0.21 1.87 12.60
CA TYR A 247 -0.26 0.53 12.03
C TYR A 247 -0.24 -0.52 13.14
N VAL A 248 -1.18 -1.46 13.09
CA VAL A 248 -1.23 -2.64 13.95
C VAL A 248 -1.18 -3.88 13.06
N GLY A 249 -0.11 -4.65 13.18
CA GLY A 249 0.08 -5.90 12.44
C GLY A 249 0.22 -7.12 13.36
N HIS A 250 -0.16 -8.28 12.84
CA HIS A 250 -0.06 -9.61 13.45
C HIS A 250 0.70 -10.64 12.56
N LEU A 251 1.02 -10.31 11.30
CA LEU A 251 1.78 -11.15 10.35
C LEU A 251 3.16 -10.60 10.01
N ARG A 252 3.53 -9.47 10.61
CA ARG A 252 4.78 -8.74 10.32
C ARG A 252 4.92 -8.22 8.88
N GLN A 253 3.87 -8.26 8.05
CA GLN A 253 3.97 -7.82 6.66
C GLN A 253 4.29 -6.32 6.58
N GLY A 254 3.58 -5.49 7.34
CA GLY A 254 3.85 -4.06 7.43
C GLY A 254 4.96 -3.67 8.41
N THR A 255 5.29 -4.50 9.41
CA THR A 255 6.36 -4.21 10.38
C THR A 255 7.75 -4.62 9.90
N TYR A 256 7.83 -5.40 8.81
CA TYR A 256 9.07 -5.84 8.20
C TYR A 256 9.99 -4.66 7.82
N VAL A 257 11.28 -4.77 8.13
CA VAL A 257 12.30 -3.79 7.74
C VAL A 257 13.25 -4.42 6.74
N HIS A 258 13.29 -3.88 5.52
CA HIS A 258 14.24 -4.34 4.50
C HIS A 258 15.68 -4.08 4.96
N LYS A 259 16.52 -5.13 4.94
CA LYS A 259 18.00 -5.06 5.04
C LYS A 259 18.59 -4.80 6.43
N SER A 260 18.34 -5.68 7.39
CA SER A 260 19.22 -5.81 8.53
C SER A 260 19.45 -7.28 8.87
N VAL A 261 20.68 -7.76 8.66
CA VAL A 261 21.14 -9.08 9.14
C VAL A 261 20.98 -9.15 10.66
N LEU A 262 21.22 -8.03 11.34
CA LEU A 262 20.94 -7.83 12.77
C LEU A 262 19.45 -8.03 13.14
N HIS A 263 18.50 -7.61 12.29
CA HIS A 263 17.07 -7.84 12.54
C HIS A 263 16.69 -9.32 12.45
N TRP A 264 17.27 -10.05 11.49
CA TRP A 264 17.11 -11.50 11.39
C TRP A 264 17.65 -12.22 12.64
N TRP A 265 18.73 -11.71 13.24
CA TRP A 265 19.34 -12.26 14.46
C TRP A 265 18.66 -11.82 15.77
N LEU A 266 18.26 -10.56 15.91
CA LEU A 266 17.77 -9.99 17.19
C LEU A 266 16.25 -10.00 17.33
N GLY A 267 15.49 -10.27 16.26
CA GLY A 267 14.03 -10.36 16.29
C GLY A 267 13.30 -9.08 16.73
N ARG A 268 13.98 -7.92 16.80
CA ARG A 268 13.41 -6.63 17.20
C ARG A 268 13.84 -5.53 16.25
N VAL A 269 12.92 -4.62 15.95
CA VAL A 269 13.18 -3.39 15.19
C VAL A 269 13.55 -2.28 16.18
N PRO A 270 14.74 -1.66 16.09
CA PRO A 270 15.05 -0.47 16.88
C PRO A 270 14.04 0.65 16.58
N ARG A 271 13.55 1.35 17.62
CA ARG A 271 12.58 2.46 17.45
C ARG A 271 13.03 3.52 16.44
N SER A 272 14.34 3.72 16.27
CA SER A 272 14.94 4.62 15.28
C SER A 272 14.66 4.21 13.82
N ARG A 273 14.43 2.93 13.55
CA ARG A 273 14.16 2.36 12.21
C ARG A 273 12.69 2.12 11.92
N MET A 274 11.76 2.51 12.80
CA MET A 274 10.32 2.39 12.53
C MET A 274 9.87 3.15 11.28
N THR A 275 10.65 4.15 10.84
CA THR A 275 10.42 4.91 9.60
C THR A 275 10.86 4.19 8.31
N GLU A 276 11.45 2.99 8.44
CA GLU A 276 11.95 2.11 7.37
C GLU A 276 11.15 0.80 7.28
N THR A 277 10.02 0.73 7.98
CA THR A 277 9.11 -0.41 7.88
C THR A 277 8.42 -0.45 6.53
N SER A 278 8.06 -1.66 6.07
CA SER A 278 7.33 -1.89 4.83
C SER A 278 6.07 -1.04 4.76
N PHE A 279 5.32 -0.92 5.87
CA PHE A 279 4.16 -0.04 5.95
C PHE A 279 4.50 1.40 5.64
N VAL A 280 5.50 1.99 6.29
CA VAL A 280 5.87 3.40 6.08
C VAL A 280 6.42 3.61 4.67
N GLU A 281 7.16 2.66 4.11
CA GLU A 281 7.64 2.73 2.74
C GLU A 281 6.47 2.70 1.73
N GLN A 282 5.56 1.75 1.86
CA GLN A 282 4.40 1.63 0.98
C GLN A 282 3.43 2.80 1.16
N LEU A 283 3.23 3.30 2.38
CA LEU A 283 2.43 4.50 2.65
C LEU A 283 2.95 5.70 1.85
N ARG A 284 4.27 5.93 1.84
CA ARG A 284 4.89 7.00 1.05
C ARG A 284 4.69 6.78 -0.45
N LYS A 285 4.86 5.54 -0.93
CA LYS A 285 4.63 5.19 -2.35
C LYS A 285 3.20 5.47 -2.77
N VAL A 286 2.20 5.07 -1.97
CA VAL A 286 0.78 5.31 -2.24
C VAL A 286 0.46 6.80 -2.26
N TRP A 287 1.01 7.59 -1.33
CA TRP A 287 0.77 9.03 -1.32
C TRP A 287 1.28 9.74 -2.57
N VAL A 288 2.43 9.33 -3.11
CA VAL A 288 2.95 9.89 -4.37
C VAL A 288 2.39 9.23 -5.62
N ALA A 289 1.74 8.07 -5.53
CA ALA A 289 1.15 7.39 -6.68
C ALA A 289 -0.22 7.99 -7.02
N ASP A 290 -0.69 7.82 -8.25
CA ASP A 290 -2.08 8.15 -8.62
C ASP A 290 -2.96 6.89 -8.56
N PHE A 291 -4.27 7.07 -8.75
CA PHE A 291 -5.21 5.95 -8.77
C PHE A 291 -5.17 5.11 -10.05
N VAL A 292 -4.31 5.42 -11.03
CA VAL A 292 -4.22 4.64 -12.26
C VAL A 292 -3.50 3.33 -11.98
N THR A 293 -2.41 3.35 -11.20
CA THR A 293 -1.68 2.13 -10.79
C THR A 293 -2.59 1.07 -10.17
N PRO A 294 -3.36 1.32 -9.10
CA PRO A 294 -4.22 0.30 -8.52
C PRO A 294 -5.29 -0.22 -9.49
N VAL A 295 -5.79 0.61 -10.41
CA VAL A 295 -6.75 0.14 -11.44
C VAL A 295 -6.08 -0.80 -12.43
N LEU A 296 -4.85 -0.49 -12.87
CA LEU A 296 -4.11 -1.35 -13.79
C LEU A 296 -3.68 -2.66 -13.13
N GLU A 297 -3.30 -2.65 -11.85
CA GLU A 297 -3.02 -3.88 -11.09
C GLU A 297 -4.28 -4.75 -10.92
N LEU A 298 -5.45 -4.14 -10.72
CA LEU A 298 -6.73 -4.83 -10.67
C LEU A 298 -7.07 -5.44 -12.04
N LEU A 299 -6.81 -4.71 -13.11
CA LEU A 299 -7.02 -5.16 -14.48
C LEU A 299 -6.07 -6.31 -14.87
N ASN A 300 -4.83 -6.29 -14.39
CA ASN A 300 -3.87 -7.41 -14.56
C ASN A 300 -4.21 -8.62 -13.68
N GLY A 301 -5.12 -8.49 -12.72
CA GLY A 301 -5.49 -9.55 -11.79
C GLY A 301 -4.48 -9.79 -10.65
N HIS A 302 -3.54 -8.86 -10.43
CA HIS A 302 -2.57 -8.94 -9.33
C HIS A 302 -3.19 -8.59 -7.98
N ILE A 303 -4.21 -7.74 -8.00
CA ILE A 303 -5.03 -7.42 -6.84
C ILE A 303 -6.48 -7.74 -7.15
N SER A 304 -7.28 -7.93 -6.10
CA SER A 304 -8.70 -8.21 -6.20
C SER A 304 -9.54 -7.17 -5.47
N MET A 305 -10.80 -7.08 -5.89
CA MET A 305 -11.82 -6.24 -5.32
C MET A 305 -13.12 -7.03 -5.31
N ALA A 306 -13.93 -6.90 -4.26
CA ALA A 306 -15.19 -7.64 -4.14
C ALA A 306 -16.18 -7.25 -5.25
N ASP A 307 -16.30 -5.95 -5.50
CA ASP A 307 -17.04 -5.39 -6.63
C ASP A 307 -16.19 -4.27 -7.27
N ILE A 308 -15.91 -4.39 -8.57
CA ILE A 308 -15.16 -3.36 -9.31
C ILE A 308 -15.97 -2.06 -9.47
N HIS A 309 -17.30 -2.13 -9.37
CA HIS A 309 -18.19 -0.97 -9.51
C HIS A 309 -18.15 -0.04 -8.30
N ASP A 310 -17.46 -0.41 -7.23
CA ASP A 310 -17.24 0.40 -6.03
C ASP A 310 -16.36 1.63 -6.27
N PHE A 311 -15.71 1.77 -7.43
CA PHE A 311 -14.97 3.00 -7.76
C PHE A 311 -15.82 4.27 -7.65
N LYS A 312 -17.15 4.18 -7.81
CA LYS A 312 -18.09 5.30 -7.58
C LYS A 312 -18.10 5.82 -6.14
N PHE A 313 -17.80 4.95 -5.17
CA PHE A 313 -17.66 5.30 -3.76
C PHE A 313 -16.24 5.73 -3.40
N ILE A 314 -15.25 5.17 -4.10
CA ILE A 314 -13.83 5.49 -3.90
C ILE A 314 -13.48 6.86 -4.47
N ILE A 315 -14.05 7.25 -5.60
CA ILE A 315 -13.80 8.53 -6.27
C ILE A 315 -15.14 9.23 -6.52
N PRO A 316 -15.77 9.77 -5.47
CA PRO A 316 -17.11 10.34 -5.56
C PRO A 316 -17.25 11.37 -6.68
N PRO A 317 -16.30 12.29 -6.99
CA PRO A 317 -16.49 13.24 -8.09
C PRO A 317 -16.72 12.61 -9.47
N LEU A 318 -16.40 11.33 -9.67
CA LEU A 318 -16.62 10.59 -10.92
C LEU A 318 -17.79 9.61 -10.87
N TRP A 319 -18.55 9.59 -9.77
CA TRP A 319 -19.58 8.57 -9.51
C TRP A 319 -20.56 8.42 -10.66
N GLY A 320 -21.06 9.52 -11.24
CA GLY A 320 -22.07 9.47 -12.30
C GLY A 320 -21.56 8.82 -13.59
N ILE A 321 -20.29 9.03 -13.93
CA ILE A 321 -19.67 8.42 -15.12
C ILE A 321 -19.37 6.95 -14.86
N PHE A 322 -18.90 6.63 -13.65
CA PHE A 322 -18.66 5.24 -13.26
C PHE A 322 -19.97 4.44 -13.25
N THR A 323 -21.06 5.01 -12.74
CA THR A 323 -22.39 4.39 -12.80
C THR A 323 -22.85 4.15 -14.25
N ALA A 324 -22.65 5.11 -15.15
CA ALA A 324 -22.96 4.89 -16.57
C ALA A 324 -22.12 3.77 -17.21
N ALA A 325 -20.87 3.61 -16.77
CA ALA A 325 -19.96 2.58 -17.24
C ALA A 325 -20.24 1.19 -16.65
N GLU A 326 -21.07 1.03 -15.62
CA GLU A 326 -21.34 -0.29 -14.98
C GLU A 326 -21.93 -1.32 -15.95
N SER A 327 -22.56 -0.87 -17.04
CA SER A 327 -23.09 -1.74 -18.09
C SER A 327 -21.99 -2.37 -18.98
N LEU A 328 -20.74 -1.89 -18.87
CA LEU A 328 -19.62 -2.40 -19.64
C LEU A 328 -19.10 -3.72 -19.07
N PRO A 329 -18.52 -4.60 -19.90
CA PRO A 329 -17.76 -5.75 -19.42
C PRO A 329 -16.61 -5.32 -18.48
N PRO A 330 -16.18 -6.18 -17.53
CA PRO A 330 -15.20 -5.83 -16.51
C PRO A 330 -13.92 -5.17 -17.02
N SER A 331 -13.31 -5.71 -18.08
CA SER A 331 -12.10 -5.15 -18.69
C SER A 331 -12.33 -3.78 -19.31
N ASP A 332 -13.44 -3.61 -20.04
CA ASP A 332 -13.82 -2.33 -20.63
C ASP A 332 -14.13 -1.29 -19.53
N TYR A 333 -14.82 -1.68 -18.46
CA TYR A 333 -15.09 -0.82 -17.31
C TYR A 333 -13.80 -0.33 -16.65
N LEU A 334 -12.90 -1.25 -16.27
CA LEU A 334 -11.65 -0.90 -15.58
C LEU A 334 -10.71 -0.07 -16.46
N LEU A 335 -10.63 -0.36 -17.77
CA LEU A 335 -9.84 0.47 -18.69
C LEU A 335 -10.45 1.88 -18.83
N THR A 336 -11.77 2.00 -18.84
CA THR A 336 -12.46 3.30 -18.81
C THR A 336 -12.09 4.09 -17.55
N VAL A 337 -12.12 3.44 -16.38
CA VAL A 337 -11.71 4.04 -15.10
C VAL A 337 -10.24 4.51 -15.18
N ALA A 338 -9.32 3.66 -15.64
CA ALA A 338 -7.90 4.01 -15.75
C ALA A 338 -7.64 5.23 -16.64
N LEU A 339 -8.30 5.30 -17.81
CA LEU A 339 -8.16 6.42 -18.73
C LEU A 339 -8.73 7.73 -18.15
N LEU A 340 -9.90 7.68 -17.52
CA LEU A 340 -10.51 8.86 -16.89
C LEU A 340 -9.66 9.41 -15.75
N LEU A 341 -9.01 8.53 -14.97
CA LEU A 341 -8.13 8.91 -13.86
C LEU A 341 -6.76 9.40 -14.32
N SER A 342 -6.29 8.90 -15.47
CA SER A 342 -5.09 9.43 -16.12
C SER A 342 -5.29 10.89 -16.56
N ALA A 343 -6.51 11.27 -16.96
CA ALA A 343 -6.82 12.61 -17.47
C ALA A 343 -6.92 13.68 -16.38
N SER A 344 -7.28 13.28 -15.16
CA SER A 344 -7.44 14.17 -13.99
C SER A 344 -6.13 14.62 -13.34
N SER A 345 -5.00 14.29 -13.95
CA SER A 345 -3.68 14.61 -13.46
C SER A 345 -3.05 15.75 -14.28
N TYR A 346 -2.32 16.67 -13.65
CA TYR A 346 -1.58 17.73 -14.36
C TYR A 346 -0.53 17.13 -15.31
N GLY A 347 -0.91 16.97 -16.57
CA GLY A 347 -0.07 16.44 -17.65
C GLY A 347 -0.73 15.27 -18.39
N ARG A 348 -0.82 15.37 -19.72
CA ARG A 348 -1.39 14.32 -20.59
C ARG A 348 -0.46 13.13 -20.86
N THR A 349 0.73 13.12 -20.25
CA THR A 349 1.74 12.07 -20.39
C THR A 349 2.24 11.66 -19.01
N ARG A 350 2.18 10.36 -18.69
CA ARG A 350 2.66 9.77 -17.44
C ARG A 350 3.31 8.42 -17.66
N GLU A 351 4.28 8.07 -16.81
CA GLU A 351 4.90 6.75 -16.82
C GLU A 351 4.29 5.87 -15.73
N TYR A 352 3.90 4.66 -16.11
CA TYR A 352 3.38 3.63 -15.22
C TYR A 352 4.24 2.38 -15.28
N VAL A 353 4.54 1.81 -14.11
CA VAL A 353 5.22 0.51 -14.00
C VAL A 353 4.12 -0.55 -13.98
N VAL A 354 3.88 -1.23 -15.10
CA VAL A 354 2.79 -2.20 -15.24
C VAL A 354 3.20 -3.33 -16.17
N GLU A 355 2.77 -4.55 -15.86
CA GLU A 355 3.15 -5.77 -16.58
C GLU A 355 2.64 -5.81 -18.04
N GLY A 356 1.68 -4.97 -18.39
CA GLY A 356 1.13 -4.88 -19.75
C GLY A 356 0.18 -6.03 -20.12
N ALA A 357 -0.04 -7.00 -19.23
CA ALA A 357 -0.93 -8.14 -19.47
C ALA A 357 -2.36 -7.68 -19.84
N PHE A 358 -2.82 -6.58 -19.26
CA PHE A 358 -4.11 -5.97 -19.60
C PHE A 358 -4.29 -5.64 -21.08
N LEU A 359 -3.21 -5.39 -21.83
CA LEU A 359 -3.27 -5.09 -23.27
C LEU A 359 -3.74 -6.29 -24.11
N THR A 360 -3.72 -7.49 -23.53
CA THR A 360 -4.13 -8.75 -24.18
C THR A 360 -5.52 -9.23 -23.76
N LEU A 361 -6.18 -8.52 -22.83
CA LEU A 361 -7.52 -8.86 -22.37
C LEU A 361 -8.56 -8.68 -23.49
N PRO A 362 -9.67 -9.42 -23.43
CA PRO A 362 -10.78 -9.22 -24.35
C PRO A 362 -11.49 -7.91 -24.04
N TYR A 363 -11.52 -7.00 -25.01
CA TYR A 363 -12.27 -5.74 -24.97
C TYR A 363 -13.39 -5.77 -26.01
N THR A 364 -14.57 -5.27 -25.64
CA THR A 364 -15.72 -5.20 -26.54
C THR A 364 -15.95 -3.79 -27.06
N LYS A 365 -15.57 -2.77 -26.28
CA LYS A 365 -15.71 -1.36 -26.65
C LYS A 365 -14.40 -0.74 -27.11
N PHE A 366 -13.27 -1.27 -26.64
CA PHE A 366 -11.95 -0.80 -27.05
C PHE A 366 -11.34 -1.66 -28.14
N GLN A 367 -10.61 -1.01 -29.04
CA GLN A 367 -9.70 -1.64 -29.98
C GLN A 367 -8.27 -1.28 -29.59
N ILE A 368 -7.43 -2.28 -29.39
CA ILE A 368 -6.01 -2.11 -29.09
C ILE A 368 -5.20 -2.44 -30.34
N LYS A 369 -4.52 -1.43 -30.90
CA LYS A 369 -3.63 -1.59 -32.04
C LYS A 369 -2.19 -1.58 -31.55
N SER A 370 -1.51 -2.71 -31.68
CA SER A 370 -0.14 -2.88 -31.19
C SER A 370 0.86 -2.82 -32.35
N LEU A 371 1.92 -2.05 -32.16
CA LEU A 371 3.08 -1.97 -33.05
C LEU A 371 4.33 -2.26 -32.24
N VAL A 372 5.07 -3.31 -32.62
CA VAL A 372 6.35 -3.67 -32.01
C VAL A 372 7.46 -3.42 -33.01
N THR A 373 8.49 -2.70 -32.60
CA THR A 373 9.67 -2.43 -33.44
C THR A 373 10.94 -2.78 -32.69
N ASN A 374 11.84 -3.50 -33.37
CA ASN A 374 13.17 -3.82 -32.88
C ASN A 374 14.19 -3.12 -33.79
N LYS A 375 14.91 -2.13 -33.26
CA LYS A 375 15.96 -1.42 -33.99
C LYS A 375 17.32 -1.81 -33.44
N GLU A 376 18.15 -2.43 -34.27
CA GLU A 376 19.57 -2.63 -33.94
C GLU A 376 20.31 -1.29 -34.07
N ARG A 377 20.88 -0.82 -32.96
CA ARG A 377 21.82 0.31 -32.94
C ARG A 377 23.20 -0.20 -32.52
N THR A 378 24.19 0.03 -33.36
CA THR A 378 25.58 -0.17 -32.96
C THR A 378 26.03 1.05 -32.17
N ILE A 379 26.36 0.86 -30.90
CA ILE A 379 26.85 1.92 -30.02
C ILE A 379 28.31 1.59 -29.72
N THR A 380 29.19 2.57 -29.91
CA THR A 380 30.58 2.49 -29.47
C THR A 380 30.60 2.73 -27.97
N ASP A 381 30.98 1.71 -27.20
CA ASP A 381 31.11 1.82 -25.75
C ASP A 381 32.36 2.63 -25.38
N MET A 382 32.45 3.08 -24.11
CA MET A 382 33.57 3.87 -23.57
C MET A 382 34.94 3.20 -23.78
N ASP A 383 34.97 1.87 -23.94
CA ASP A 383 36.16 1.05 -24.16
C ASP A 383 36.44 0.77 -25.66
N GLU A 384 35.88 1.56 -26.59
CA GLU A 384 36.00 1.42 -28.06
C GLU A 384 35.43 0.12 -28.66
N PHE A 385 34.81 -0.74 -27.86
CA PHE A 385 34.11 -1.91 -28.38
C PHE A 385 32.78 -1.53 -29.03
N MET A 386 32.50 -2.09 -30.21
CA MET A 386 31.22 -1.95 -30.90
C MET A 386 30.20 -2.91 -30.28
N VAL A 387 29.30 -2.38 -29.47
CA VAL A 387 28.20 -3.17 -28.88
C VAL A 387 26.95 -2.98 -29.73
N LYS A 388 26.42 -4.07 -30.27
CA LYS A 388 25.08 -4.06 -30.88
C LYS A 388 24.03 -4.03 -29.76
N ARG A 389 23.26 -2.95 -29.70
CA ARG A 389 22.13 -2.81 -28.79
C ARG A 389 20.84 -2.91 -29.58
N VAL A 390 19.96 -3.83 -29.18
CA VAL A 390 18.58 -3.86 -29.69
C VAL A 390 17.75 -2.88 -28.86
N GLU A 391 17.27 -1.83 -29.51
CA GLU A 391 16.26 -0.95 -28.97
C GLU A 391 14.90 -1.54 -29.32
N HIS A 392 14.23 -2.09 -28.33
CA HIS A 392 12.89 -2.64 -28.46
C HIS A 392 11.86 -1.58 -28.04
N THR A 393 10.90 -1.30 -28.92
CA THR A 393 9.82 -0.34 -28.66
C THR A 393 8.48 -0.98 -28.96
N GLU A 394 7.58 -0.96 -28.00
CA GLU A 394 6.19 -1.42 -28.13
C GLU A 394 5.26 -0.22 -27.98
N VAL A 395 4.33 -0.06 -28.92
CA VAL A 395 3.36 1.03 -28.93
C VAL A 395 1.98 0.43 -29.07
N HIS A 396 1.10 0.70 -28.12
CA HIS A 396 -0.28 0.26 -28.13
C HIS A 396 -1.20 1.47 -28.19
N GLU A 397 -1.98 1.58 -29.26
CA GLU A 397 -3.01 2.60 -29.41
C GLU A 397 -4.36 2.05 -28.95
N ILE A 398 -4.96 2.73 -27.97
CA ILE A 398 -6.30 2.40 -27.47
C ILE A 398 -7.29 3.30 -28.18
N CYS A 399 -8.26 2.69 -28.86
CA CYS A 399 -9.31 3.38 -29.61
C CYS A 399 -10.70 2.95 -29.13
N ALA A 400 -11.66 3.87 -29.14
CA ALA A 400 -13.10 3.54 -29.08
C ALA A 400 -13.71 3.85 -30.45
N GLY A 401 -14.09 2.81 -31.19
CA GLY A 401 -14.43 2.95 -32.61
C GLY A 401 -13.26 3.51 -33.41
N SER A 402 -13.47 4.63 -34.12
CA SER A 402 -12.43 5.33 -34.90
C SER A 402 -11.66 6.37 -34.09
N VAL A 403 -12.04 6.64 -32.84
CA VAL A 403 -11.45 7.69 -32.01
C VAL A 403 -10.30 7.12 -31.19
N LYS A 404 -9.09 7.65 -31.38
CA LYS A 404 -7.93 7.35 -30.54
C LYS A 404 -8.09 8.00 -29.18
N LEU A 405 -7.92 7.21 -28.12
CA LEU A 405 -8.08 7.64 -26.73
C LEU A 405 -6.73 7.78 -26.03
N ALA A 406 -5.81 6.82 -26.23
CA ALA A 406 -4.52 6.84 -25.58
C ALA A 406 -3.46 6.06 -26.38
N THR A 407 -2.20 6.30 -26.05
CA THR A 407 -1.06 5.50 -26.48
C THR A 407 -0.27 5.05 -25.27
N PHE A 408 0.02 3.75 -25.20
CA PHE A 408 0.89 3.13 -24.21
C PHE A 408 2.18 2.76 -24.94
N GLU A 409 3.29 3.39 -24.57
CA GLU A 409 4.58 3.21 -25.21
C GLU A 409 5.60 2.65 -24.21
N TYR A 410 6.14 1.47 -24.51
CA TYR A 410 7.28 0.89 -23.80
C TYR A 410 8.54 1.06 -24.64
N ARG A 411 9.59 1.66 -24.06
CA ARG A 411 10.92 1.76 -24.67
C ARG A 411 11.96 1.03 -23.83
N HIS A 412 12.57 0.02 -24.42
CA HIS A 412 13.61 -0.79 -23.80
C HIS A 412 15.00 -0.14 -23.96
N GLU A 413 15.17 1.11 -23.52
CA GLU A 413 16.44 1.84 -23.71
C GLU A 413 17.52 1.50 -22.66
N ARG A 414 17.15 0.96 -21.49
CA ARG A 414 18.10 0.59 -20.43
C ARG A 414 17.64 -0.67 -19.71
N TRP A 415 18.41 -1.74 -19.86
CA TRP A 415 18.33 -2.95 -19.04
C TRP A 415 18.60 -2.57 -17.58
N ARG A 416 17.58 -2.14 -16.84
CA ARG A 416 17.57 -2.23 -15.37
C ARG A 416 16.95 -3.57 -15.04
N LYS A 417 17.48 -4.26 -14.04
CA LYS A 417 17.11 -5.62 -13.60
C LYS A 417 15.63 -5.81 -13.18
N SER A 418 14.73 -4.85 -13.45
CA SER A 418 13.30 -5.04 -13.23
C SER A 418 12.70 -5.77 -14.44
N LEU A 419 12.15 -6.96 -14.21
CA LEU A 419 11.49 -7.80 -15.22
C LEU A 419 10.18 -7.21 -15.76
N VAL A 420 9.65 -6.15 -15.12
CA VAL A 420 8.35 -5.55 -15.47
C VAL A 420 8.54 -4.34 -16.39
N PRO A 421 7.87 -4.28 -17.56
CA PRO A 421 7.93 -3.13 -18.46
C PRO A 421 7.38 -1.85 -17.82
N ARG A 422 7.83 -0.70 -18.33
CA ARG A 422 7.36 0.63 -17.93
C ARG A 422 6.73 1.33 -19.11
N TYR A 423 5.42 1.49 -19.09
CA TYR A 423 4.69 2.12 -20.18
C TYR A 423 4.53 3.62 -19.92
N THR A 424 4.89 4.42 -20.91
CA THR A 424 4.52 5.82 -21.00
C THR A 424 3.13 5.90 -21.60
N VAL A 425 2.17 6.38 -20.83
CA VAL A 425 0.79 6.61 -21.27
C VAL A 425 0.65 8.06 -21.71
N THR A 426 0.24 8.25 -22.96
CA THR A 426 -0.08 9.55 -23.53
C THR A 426 -1.55 9.58 -23.93
N LEU A 427 -2.32 10.48 -23.32
CA LEU A 427 -3.74 10.65 -23.60
C LEU A 427 -3.96 11.52 -24.84
N ALA A 428 -4.95 11.13 -25.65
CA ALA A 428 -5.38 11.92 -26.79
C ALA A 428 -6.07 13.22 -26.33
N PRO A 429 -5.98 14.32 -27.11
CA PRO A 429 -6.54 15.61 -26.70
C PRO A 429 -8.04 15.65 -26.44
N ASP A 430 -8.79 14.78 -27.10
CA ASP A 430 -10.25 14.65 -27.02
C ASP A 430 -10.67 13.29 -26.44
N MET A 431 -9.79 12.66 -25.65
CA MET A 431 -10.02 11.33 -25.07
C MET A 431 -11.35 11.27 -24.31
N GLU A 432 -11.65 12.29 -23.50
CA GLU A 432 -12.88 12.36 -22.72
C GLU A 432 -14.10 12.41 -23.65
N LYS A 433 -14.03 13.17 -24.75
CA LYS A 433 -15.13 13.20 -25.73
C LYS A 433 -15.38 11.81 -26.33
N GLY A 434 -14.31 11.04 -26.58
CA GLY A 434 -14.40 9.66 -27.05
C GLY A 434 -15.04 8.72 -26.03
N ILE A 435 -14.63 8.79 -24.75
CA ILE A 435 -15.24 8.00 -23.67
C ILE A 435 -16.72 8.36 -23.48
N PHE A 436 -17.06 9.64 -23.48
CA PHE A 436 -18.44 10.08 -23.26
C PHE A 436 -19.35 9.66 -24.41
N ALA A 437 -18.87 9.73 -25.65
CA ALA A 437 -19.60 9.20 -26.80
C ALA A 437 -19.79 7.67 -26.69
N MET A 438 -18.75 6.94 -26.26
CA MET A 438 -18.82 5.49 -26.05
C MET A 438 -19.84 5.10 -24.96
N LEU A 439 -19.98 5.92 -23.92
CA LEU A 439 -20.92 5.74 -22.82
C LEU A 439 -22.31 6.38 -23.09
N GLU A 440 -22.53 6.94 -24.29
CA GLU A 440 -23.78 7.64 -24.66
C GLU A 440 -24.14 8.80 -23.72
N LEU A 441 -23.12 9.44 -23.13
CA LEU A 441 -23.29 10.56 -22.20
C LEU A 441 -23.43 11.89 -22.93
N GLY A 442 -24.44 12.67 -22.52
CA GLY A 442 -24.70 14.00 -23.07
C GLY A 442 -23.66 15.07 -22.66
N PRO A 443 -23.74 16.28 -23.26
CA PRO A 443 -22.81 17.38 -22.97
C PRO A 443 -22.88 17.89 -21.52
N GLU A 444 -24.00 17.68 -20.83
CA GLU A 444 -24.18 18.02 -19.42
C GLU A 444 -23.24 17.22 -18.52
N ALA A 445 -23.14 15.91 -18.73
CA ALA A 445 -22.22 15.05 -17.98
C ALA A 445 -20.76 15.51 -18.17
N ARG A 446 -20.40 15.94 -19.39
CA ARG A 446 -19.05 16.45 -19.68
C ARG A 446 -18.79 17.76 -18.96
N SER A 447 -19.79 18.64 -18.89
CA SER A 447 -19.69 19.90 -18.17
C SER A 447 -19.52 19.67 -16.67
N LEU A 448 -20.23 18.68 -16.11
CA LEU A 448 -20.06 18.26 -14.71
C LEU A 448 -18.65 17.70 -14.47
N TYR A 449 -18.15 16.83 -15.35
CA TYR A 449 -16.80 16.28 -15.27
C TYR A 449 -15.72 17.36 -15.24
N LEU A 450 -15.82 18.35 -16.13
CA LEU A 450 -14.90 19.48 -16.19
C LEU A 450 -15.06 20.42 -14.98
N GLY A 451 -16.29 20.59 -14.48
CA GLY A 451 -16.57 21.39 -13.29
C GLY A 451 -15.98 20.82 -12.00
N LEU A 452 -15.76 19.50 -11.95
CA LEU A 452 -15.20 18.79 -10.80
C LEU A 452 -13.66 18.63 -10.87
N GLU A 453 -12.99 19.24 -11.85
CA GLU A 453 -11.53 19.13 -12.03
C GLU A 453 -10.75 19.41 -10.75
N ILE A 454 -11.08 20.50 -10.06
CA ILE A 454 -10.40 20.93 -8.85
C ILE A 454 -10.55 19.89 -7.73
N GLU A 455 -11.75 19.36 -7.53
CA GLU A 455 -12.02 18.35 -6.50
C GLU A 455 -11.29 17.03 -6.80
N ARG A 456 -11.24 16.63 -8.07
CA ARG A 456 -10.48 15.45 -8.50
C ARG A 456 -8.99 15.63 -8.27
N VAL A 457 -8.43 16.75 -8.72
CA VAL A 457 -7.01 17.06 -8.53
C VAL A 457 -6.66 17.06 -7.05
N ALA A 458 -7.48 17.67 -6.20
CA ALA A 458 -7.28 17.68 -4.75
C ALA A 458 -7.30 16.25 -4.17
N MET A 459 -8.19 15.39 -4.65
CA MET A 459 -8.31 14.00 -4.20
C MET A 459 -7.17 13.08 -4.69
N LEU A 460 -6.63 13.36 -5.87
CA LEU A 460 -5.53 12.59 -6.47
C LEU A 460 -4.16 12.96 -5.88
N GLY A 461 -4.11 14.07 -5.15
CA GLY A 461 -3.00 14.48 -4.30
C GLY A 461 -1.98 15.38 -5.02
N ASP A 462 -1.37 16.28 -4.24
CA ASP A 462 -0.24 17.09 -4.64
C ASP A 462 1.06 16.40 -4.20
N HIS A 463 1.90 16.02 -5.17
CA HIS A 463 3.17 15.30 -4.93
C HIS A 463 4.13 16.09 -4.01
N ASP A 464 3.99 17.40 -3.92
CA ASP A 464 4.91 18.28 -3.16
C ASP A 464 4.52 18.45 -1.67
N SER A 465 3.39 17.89 -1.25
CA SER A 465 2.79 18.14 0.08
C SER A 465 3.27 17.22 1.21
N ILE A 466 4.15 16.23 0.95
CA ILE A 466 4.59 15.28 1.99
C ILE A 466 5.59 15.94 2.95
N ARG A 467 5.10 16.53 4.06
CA ARG A 467 5.93 17.00 5.18
C ARG A 467 5.52 16.35 6.49
N ASN A 468 6.51 15.84 7.22
CA ASN A 468 6.43 15.33 8.61
C ASN A 468 5.36 14.25 8.87
N LEU A 469 5.66 13.00 8.49
CA LEU A 469 4.86 11.83 8.87
C LEU A 469 4.82 11.61 10.39
N ASN A 470 3.62 11.66 10.98
CA ASN A 470 3.37 11.20 12.35
C ASN A 470 2.78 9.77 12.32
N VAL A 471 3.65 8.77 12.11
CA VAL A 471 3.26 7.36 12.01
C VAL A 471 3.89 6.55 13.14
N ALA A 472 3.12 5.69 13.80
CA ALA A 472 3.66 4.58 14.61
C ALA A 472 3.32 3.23 13.99
N VAL A 473 4.24 2.30 14.23
CA VAL A 473 4.10 0.90 13.83
C VAL A 473 4.18 0.05 15.08
N VAL A 474 3.14 -0.75 15.31
CA VAL A 474 2.98 -1.60 16.49
C VAL A 474 2.84 -3.04 16.03
N GLU A 475 3.65 -3.90 16.62
CA GLU A 475 3.56 -5.36 16.48
C GLU A 475 2.98 -5.90 17.79
N GLN A 476 1.99 -6.80 17.69
CA GLN A 476 1.29 -7.37 18.85
C GLN A 476 1.44 -8.87 18.95
#